data_AF-A0A2K5P8T7-F1
#
_entry.id   AF-A0A2K5P8T7-F1
#
_cell.length_a   1.000
_cell.length_b   1.000
_cell.length_c   1.000
_cell.angle_alpha   90.00
_cell.angle_beta   90.00
_cell.angle_gamma   90.00
#
_symmetry.space_group_name_H-M   'P 1'
#
loop_
_entity.id
_entity.type
_entity.pdbx_description
1 polymer ?
#
loop_
_entity_poly.entity_id
_entity_poly.type
_entity_poly.pdbx_seq_one_letter_code
_entity_poly.pdbx_strand_id
1 'polypeptide(L)'
;MGKEKTHINIVVIGHVDLGKSTTTGHLIYKCGGIDKRTIENFEKEAAEMGKGSFKYAWVLDKLKAERERGITIDISLWKFETKQWTRRLLELARSPSLPRKLRRLNEYYP
;
A
#
# COMPACT_ATOMS: atom_id res chain seq x y z
N MET A 1 5.28 18.17 26.47
CA MET A 1 5.04 16.71 26.41
C MET A 1 4.26 16.41 25.15
N GLY A 2 4.88 15.78 24.15
CA GLY A 2 4.16 15.34 22.96
C GLY A 2 3.16 14.26 23.35
N LYS A 3 1.87 14.46 23.05
CA LYS A 3 0.85 13.43 23.31
C LYS A 3 1.27 12.14 22.60
N GLU A 4 1.30 11.04 23.33
CA GLU A 4 1.52 9.72 22.79
C GLU A 4 0.46 9.46 21.70
N LYS A 5 0.89 9.31 20.45
CA LYS A 5 -0.03 9.05 19.35
C LYS A 5 -0.42 7.59 19.39
N THR A 6 -1.71 7.30 19.51
CA THR A 6 -2.19 5.93 19.49
C THR A 6 -1.86 5.25 18.16
N HIS A 7 -1.37 4.03 18.24
CA HIS A 7 -1.04 3.20 17.08
C HIS A 7 -2.26 2.43 16.60
N ILE A 8 -2.52 2.49 15.29
CA ILE A 8 -3.62 1.74 14.65
C ILE A 8 -3.05 0.91 13.49
N ASN A 9 -3.38 -0.38 13.46
CA ASN A 9 -3.08 -1.28 12.35
C ASN A 9 -4.33 -1.44 11.49
N ILE A 10 -4.20 -1.20 10.18
CA ILE A 10 -5.29 -1.28 9.20
C ILE A 10 -4.94 -2.36 8.18
N VAL A 11 -5.89 -3.24 7.90
CA VAL A 11 -5.78 -4.25 6.84
C VAL A 11 -6.83 -3.96 5.77
N VAL A 12 -6.39 -3.86 4.51
CA VAL A 12 -7.29 -3.65 3.36
C VAL A 12 -7.52 -4.99 2.65
N ILE A 13 -8.79 -5.41 2.57
CA ILE A 13 -9.23 -6.66 1.95
C ILE A 13 -10.36 -6.39 0.95
N GLY A 14 -10.50 -7.26 -0.05
CA GLY A 14 -11.56 -7.15 -1.06
C GLY A 14 -11.24 -7.88 -2.36
N HIS A 15 -12.25 -8.00 -3.23
CA HIS A 15 -12.14 -8.69 -4.52
C HIS A 15 -11.06 -8.07 -5.42
N VAL A 16 -10.58 -8.85 -6.39
CA VAL A 16 -9.62 -8.41 -7.40
C VAL A 16 -10.25 -7.30 -8.25
N ASP A 17 -9.44 -6.37 -8.75
CA ASP A 17 -9.88 -5.24 -9.59
C ASP A 17 -10.79 -4.19 -8.93
N LEU A 18 -11.08 -4.30 -7.62
CA LEU A 18 -11.78 -3.23 -6.86
C LEU A 18 -10.88 -2.04 -6.50
N GLY A 19 -9.66 -1.96 -7.04
CA GLY A 19 -8.78 -0.80 -6.84
C GLY A 19 -8.20 -0.63 -5.43
N LYS A 20 -8.12 -1.70 -4.64
CA LYS A 20 -7.58 -1.68 -3.25
C LYS A 20 -6.23 -0.96 -3.16
N SER A 21 -5.32 -1.29 -4.06
CA SER A 21 -3.95 -0.75 -4.10
C SER A 21 -3.94 0.71 -4.52
N THR A 22 -4.81 1.07 -5.46
CA THR A 22 -5.02 2.46 -5.89
C THR A 22 -5.56 3.32 -4.74
N THR A 23 -6.59 2.86 -4.03
CA THR A 23 -7.17 3.57 -2.88
C THR A 23 -6.17 3.69 -1.74
N THR A 24 -5.44 2.62 -1.46
CA THR A 24 -4.42 2.57 -0.41
C THR A 24 -3.26 3.51 -0.70
N GLY A 25 -2.70 3.46 -1.91
CA GLY A 25 -1.62 4.34 -2.32
C GLY A 25 -2.04 5.82 -2.32
N HIS A 26 -3.28 6.09 -2.72
CA HIS A 26 -3.84 7.44 -2.67
C HIS A 26 -4.01 7.94 -1.23
N LEU A 27 -4.40 7.08 -0.29
CA LEU A 27 -4.47 7.42 1.13
C LEU A 27 -3.09 7.78 1.69
N ILE A 28 -2.07 6.97 1.39
CA ILE A 28 -0.69 7.22 1.82
C ILE A 28 -0.19 8.56 1.27
N TYR A 29 -0.46 8.83 -0.02
CA TYR A 29 -0.13 10.11 -0.65
C TYR A 29 -0.79 11.31 0.05
N LYS A 30 -2.11 11.24 0.29
CA LYS A 30 -2.84 12.32 0.97
C LYS A 30 -2.38 12.55 2.41
N CYS A 31 -1.92 11.50 3.10
CA CYS A 31 -1.36 11.60 4.43
C CYS A 31 0.09 12.10 4.45
N GLY A 32 0.68 12.43 3.30
CA GLY A 32 2.07 12.89 3.21
C GLY A 32 3.10 11.80 3.48
N GLY A 33 2.71 10.52 3.38
CA GLY A 33 3.64 9.40 3.53
C GLY A 33 4.60 9.26 2.35
N ILE A 34 4.35 9.99 1.25
CA ILE A 34 5.15 9.96 0.01
C ILE A 34 5.30 11.37 -0.53
N ASP A 35 6.51 11.68 -0.98
CA ASP A 35 6.83 12.96 -1.59
C ASP A 35 6.21 13.12 -2.99
N LYS A 36 5.88 14.36 -3.37
CA LYS A 36 5.28 14.66 -4.67
C LYS A 36 6.17 14.22 -5.83
N ARG A 37 7.49 14.39 -5.72
CA ARG A 37 8.44 14.00 -6.79
C ARG A 37 8.42 12.49 -7.03
N THR A 38 8.29 11.71 -5.97
CA THR A 38 8.20 10.25 -6.08
C THR A 38 6.94 9.83 -6.83
N ILE A 39 5.80 10.47 -6.56
CA ILE A 39 4.56 10.20 -7.29
C ILE A 39 4.66 10.63 -8.76
N GLU A 40 5.27 11.78 -9.05
CA GLU A 40 5.50 12.23 -10.43
C GLU A 40 6.37 11.24 -11.22
N ASN A 41 7.39 10.66 -10.57
CA ASN A 41 8.20 9.61 -11.20
C ASN A 41 7.37 8.33 -11.46
N PHE A 42 6.57 7.90 -10.49
CA PHE A 42 5.68 6.75 -10.68
C PHE A 42 4.61 6.99 -11.73
N GLU A 43 4.12 8.22 -11.88
CA GLU A 43 3.19 8.60 -12.93
C GLU A 43 3.84 8.48 -14.32
N LYS A 44 5.09 8.92 -14.46
CA LYS A 44 5.86 8.74 -15.71
C LYS A 44 6.11 7.26 -16.02
N GLU A 45 6.62 6.49 -15.06
CA GLU A 45 6.86 5.04 -15.22
C GLU A 45 5.58 4.30 -15.59
N ALA A 46 4.48 4.60 -14.90
CA ALA A 46 3.18 3.99 -15.19
C ALA A 46 2.66 4.40 -16.57
N ALA A 47 2.85 5.66 -16.99
CA ALA A 47 2.46 6.14 -18.31
C ALA A 47 3.28 5.47 -19.43
N GLU A 48 4.60 5.32 -19.26
CA GLU A 48 5.47 4.59 -20.20
C GLU A 48 5.05 3.12 -20.38
N MET A 49 4.50 2.51 -19.33
CA MET A 49 3.95 1.15 -19.37
C MET A 49 2.48 1.09 -19.83
N GLY A 50 1.89 2.20 -20.28
CA GLY A 50 0.48 2.27 -20.71
C GLY A 50 -0.55 2.15 -19.59
N LYS A 51 -0.12 2.34 -18.33
CA LYS A 51 -0.91 2.16 -17.10
C LYS A 51 -0.96 3.43 -16.24
N GLY A 52 -1.00 4.61 -16.86
CA GLY A 52 -0.97 5.89 -16.14
C GLY A 52 -2.01 6.05 -15.02
N SER A 53 -3.17 5.37 -15.14
CA SER A 53 -4.22 5.33 -14.10
C SER A 53 -3.81 4.58 -12.81
N PHE A 54 -2.74 3.79 -12.84
CA PHE A 54 -2.25 2.96 -11.74
C PHE A 54 -1.13 3.63 -10.94
N LYS A 55 -0.85 4.93 -11.14
CA LYS A 55 0.25 5.64 -10.46
C LYS A 55 0.26 5.50 -8.92
N TYR A 56 -0.91 5.36 -8.30
CA TYR A 56 -1.03 5.13 -6.87
C TYR A 56 -0.77 3.67 -6.46
N ALA A 57 -1.07 2.70 -7.32
CA ALA A 57 -0.74 1.30 -7.06
C ALA A 57 0.79 1.07 -7.07
N TRP A 58 1.55 1.84 -7.85
CA TRP A 58 3.02 1.79 -7.92
C TRP A 58 3.72 2.07 -6.59
N VAL A 59 3.02 2.74 -5.67
CA VAL A 59 3.46 2.95 -4.28
C VAL A 59 3.64 1.62 -3.55
N LEU A 60 2.76 0.66 -3.84
CA LEU A 60 2.63 -0.61 -3.14
C LEU A 60 3.26 -1.73 -3.95
N ASP A 61 3.15 -1.67 -5.27
CA ASP A 61 3.70 -2.64 -6.21
C ASP A 61 5.20 -2.38 -6.43
N LYS A 62 6.03 -3.11 -5.68
CA LYS A 62 7.50 -3.02 -5.75
C LYS A 62 8.09 -4.01 -6.74
N LEU A 63 7.38 -5.10 -7.04
CA LEU A 63 7.88 -6.11 -7.95
C LEU A 63 7.61 -5.72 -9.40
N LYS A 64 8.59 -5.94 -10.28
CA LYS A 64 8.43 -5.70 -11.72
C LYS A 64 7.23 -6.49 -12.29
N ALA A 65 7.04 -7.73 -11.84
CA ALA A 65 5.93 -8.57 -12.24
C ALA A 65 4.55 -8.01 -11.84
N GLU A 66 4.46 -7.30 -10.71
CA GLU A 66 3.21 -6.64 -10.28
C GLU A 66 2.88 -5.48 -11.23
N ARG A 67 3.87 -4.63 -11.53
CA ARG A 67 3.73 -3.49 -12.43
C ARG A 67 3.42 -3.91 -13.87
N GLU A 68 4.11 -4.94 -14.38
CA GLU A 68 3.87 -5.51 -15.71
C GLU A 68 2.46 -6.11 -15.84
N ARG A 69 1.96 -6.78 -14.79
CA ARG A 69 0.64 -7.43 -14.84
C ARG A 69 -0.51 -6.56 -14.33
N GLY A 70 -0.23 -5.48 -13.60
CA GLY A 70 -1.24 -4.60 -13.00
C GLY A 70 -2.00 -5.27 -11.86
N ILE A 71 -1.37 -6.24 -11.18
CA ILE A 71 -1.96 -6.98 -10.07
C ILE A 71 -0.97 -7.04 -8.91
N THR A 72 -1.46 -6.84 -7.69
CA THR A 72 -0.66 -6.98 -6.46
C THR A 72 -0.47 -8.45 -6.12
N ILE A 73 0.78 -8.88 -6.04
CA ILE A 73 1.22 -10.27 -5.86
C ILE A 73 1.74 -10.49 -4.44
N ASP A 74 2.42 -9.49 -3.88
CA ASP A 74 3.00 -9.56 -2.54
C ASP A 74 2.29 -8.65 -1.53
N ILE A 75 2.54 -8.91 -0.25
CA ILE A 75 2.02 -8.10 0.84
C ILE A 75 2.87 -6.85 0.99
N SER A 76 2.20 -5.69 1.03
CA SER A 76 2.85 -4.42 1.29
C SER A 76 2.46 -3.88 2.67
N LEU A 77 3.48 -3.61 3.49
CA LEU A 77 3.33 -2.93 4.78
C LEU A 77 3.87 -1.50 4.67
N TRP A 78 3.01 -0.54 4.96
CA TRP A 78 3.34 0.88 5.01
C TRP A 78 3.07 1.45 6.39
N LYS A 79 3.88 2.43 6.78
CA LYS A 79 3.68 3.21 8.01
C LYS A 79 3.56 4.67 7.62
N PHE A 80 2.54 5.35 8.11
CA PHE A 80 2.38 6.79 7.91
C PHE A 80 1.78 7.43 9.15
N GLU A 81 2.07 8.72 9.34
CA GLU A 81 1.56 9.47 10.46
C GLU A 81 0.50 10.47 10.03
N THR A 82 -0.43 10.72 10.93
CA THR A 82 -1.39 11.81 10.83
C THR A 82 -1.19 12.77 12.01
N LYS A 83 -1.95 13.88 12.01
CA LYS A 83 -1.93 14.84 13.12
C LYS A 83 -2.32 14.21 14.47
N GLN A 84 -3.10 13.12 14.46
CA GLN A 84 -3.68 12.52 15.66
C GLN A 84 -3.22 11.07 15.93
N TRP A 85 -2.82 10.33 14.89
CA TRP A 85 -2.57 8.87 15.00
C TRP A 85 -1.34 8.47 14.18
N THR A 86 -0.64 7.43 14.64
CA THR A 86 0.37 6.72 13.84
C THR A 86 -0.28 5.46 13.28
N ARG A 87 -0.34 5.33 11.95
CA ARG A 87 -1.04 4.24 11.27
C ARG A 87 -0.06 3.32 10.55
N ARG A 88 -0.25 2.01 10.69
CA ARG A 88 0.33 1.02 9.79
C ARG A 88 -0.77 0.49 8.88
N LEU A 89 -0.50 0.44 7.60
CA LEU A 89 -1.41 -0.08 6.60
C LEU A 89 -0.79 -1.29 5.94
N LEU A 90 -1.52 -2.39 6.01
CA LEU A 90 -1.20 -3.64 5.36
C LEU A 90 -2.16 -3.87 4.20
N GLU A 91 -1.63 -4.00 2.99
CA GLU A 91 -2.39 -4.53 1.86
C GLU A 91 -2.03 -6.00 1.64
N LEU A 92 -3.05 -6.84 1.60
CA LEU A 92 -2.91 -8.25 1.29
C LEU A 92 -3.16 -8.46 -0.20
N ALA A 93 -2.12 -8.89 -0.92
CA ALA A 93 -2.27 -9.45 -2.26
C ALA A 93 -3.21 -10.65 -2.27
N ARG A 94 -3.70 -10.96 -3.47
CA ARG A 94 -4.52 -12.15 -3.78
C ARG A 94 -3.86 -13.38 -3.15
N SER A 95 -4.43 -13.91 -2.06
CA SER A 95 -3.87 -15.05 -1.35
C SER A 95 -4.96 -16.08 -1.07
N PRO A 96 -4.94 -17.25 -1.75
CA PRO A 96 -5.74 -18.41 -1.36
C PRO A 96 -5.41 -18.89 0.07
N SER A 97 -4.26 -18.47 0.62
CA SER A 97 -3.76 -18.83 1.94
C SER A 97 -3.68 -17.63 2.89
N LEU A 98 -4.60 -16.66 2.74
CA LEU A 98 -4.74 -15.47 3.59
C LEU A 98 -4.57 -15.76 5.09
N PRO A 99 -5.19 -16.81 5.68
CA PRO A 99 -5.06 -17.10 7.10
C PRO A 99 -3.61 -17.44 7.53
N ARG A 100 -2.84 -18.13 6.68
CA ARG A 100 -1.45 -18.51 6.98
C ARG A 100 -0.50 -17.31 6.91
N LYS A 101 -0.70 -16.40 5.95
CA LYS A 101 0.08 -15.17 5.83
C LYS A 101 -0.22 -14.20 6.98
N LEU A 102 -1.48 -14.07 7.38
CA LEU A 102 -1.89 -13.28 8.56
C LEU A 102 -1.28 -13.84 9.86
N ARG A 103 -1.24 -15.16 10.04
CA ARG A 103 -0.62 -15.80 11.21
C ARG A 103 0.87 -15.46 11.33
N ARG A 104 1.62 -15.54 10.21
CA ARG A 104 3.04 -15.13 10.17
C ARG A 104 3.24 -13.65 10.44
N LEU A 105 2.34 -12.78 9.99
CA LEU A 105 2.41 -11.35 10.29
C LEU A 105 2.24 -11.07 11.78
N ASN A 106 1.33 -11.78 12.45
CA ASN A 106 1.12 -11.66 13.90
C ASN A 106 2.33 -12.16 14.72
N GLU A 107 3.09 -13.12 14.18
CA GLU A 107 4.34 -13.62 14.79
C GLU A 107 5.51 -12.65 14.60
N TYR A 108 5.60 -11.97 13.46
CA TYR A 108 6.70 -11.02 13.15
C TYR A 108 6.46 -9.60 13.67
N TYR A 109 5.20 -9.22 13.90
CA TYR A 109 4.81 -7.87 14.30
C TYR A 109 3.79 -7.92 15.46
N PRO A 110 4.26 -8.18 16.69
CA PRO A 110 3.41 -8.10 17.88
C PRO A 110 2.87 -6.68 18.14
#